data_AF-A0A327NL34-F1
#
_entry.id   AF-A0A327NL34-F1
#
_cell.length_a   1.000
_cell.length_b   1.000
_cell.length_c   1.000
_cell.angle_alpha   90.00
_cell.angle_beta   90.00
_cell.angle_gamma   90.00
#
_symmetry.space_group_name_H-M   'P 1'
#
loop_
_entity.id
_entity.type
_entity.pdbx_description
1 polymer ?
#
loop_
_entity_poly.entity_id
_entity_poly.type
_entity_poly.pdbx_seq_one_letter_code
_entity_poly.pdbx_strand_id
1 'polypeptide(L)'
;MRHRYSILFFPLHVIIDFLSLNTAFLSAYWMKFQSLEAVAEAPYASLWWLFNIIWLIEILLLKPYIYPRQLFKSGHLIRQLLLLTFIHMAVIAVCWVAIQGYYYSREQLLVTYILFLSLGAAFRIGGVLFLKEYRARGYNNRRYIIVGYGKLANTIRAFYDAHPEMGFHFCGYFDESTSENARFLQGGYETLLEYTRSNRIDCVYCCMPYMDNERLKSVVENAEILDYQVKILVDFRGFIARSTSVEYHDVLPVLNLSSDLVSDFRVSVFKRAFDIVFALLALILGSPLFLIIAVITRLTSFGPTFYAQERIGKGGKPFKIYKFRSMYVDAEKMGPVLSGGLLDNRITPWGRFMRKTRLDEIPQFYNVLIGDMSVVGPRPERQYFIDQIVEIAPEYRSLLTVKPGITSIGQIKYGYAASIDEMVQRLRYDLLYPKRRSFLFDIWIIAQTLRVMAQGRGK
;
A
#
# COMPACT_ATOMS: atom_id res chain seq x y z
N MET A 1 0.56 12.15 -11.15
CA MET A 1 1.90 11.61 -11.43
C MET A 1 2.17 11.49 -12.92
N ARG A 2 2.88 12.44 -13.52
CA ARG A 2 3.41 12.33 -14.90
C ARG A 2 4.62 11.39 -14.97
N HIS A 3 4.44 10.15 -14.54
CA HIS A 3 5.43 9.08 -14.63
C HIS A 3 5.56 8.59 -16.08
N ARG A 4 6.38 9.29 -16.85
CA ARG A 4 6.73 8.88 -18.20
C ARG A 4 7.45 7.51 -18.14
N TYR A 5 6.79 6.51 -18.75
CA TYR A 5 7.25 5.16 -19.10
C TYR A 5 7.69 4.19 -17.99
N SER A 6 8.03 4.64 -16.77
CA SER A 6 8.44 3.72 -15.69
C SER A 6 7.30 2.84 -15.17
N ILE A 7 6.04 3.29 -15.28
CA ILE A 7 4.86 2.49 -14.90
C ILE A 7 4.70 1.29 -15.84
N LEU A 8 5.04 1.43 -17.13
CA LEU A 8 4.93 0.38 -18.14
C LEU A 8 5.98 -0.72 -17.98
N PHE A 9 7.02 -0.45 -17.20
CA PHE A 9 8.11 -1.38 -17.00
C PHE A 9 7.71 -2.58 -16.13
N PHE A 10 6.86 -2.35 -15.13
CA PHE A 10 6.27 -3.42 -14.31
C PHE A 10 5.44 -4.42 -15.13
N PRO A 11 4.39 -4.01 -15.87
CA PRO A 11 3.59 -4.95 -16.66
C PRO A 11 4.42 -5.61 -17.75
N LEU A 12 5.40 -4.90 -18.33
CA LEU A 12 6.31 -5.48 -19.32
C LEU A 12 7.13 -6.65 -18.75
N HIS A 13 7.72 -6.49 -17.56
CA HIS A 13 8.44 -7.58 -16.90
C HIS A 13 7.55 -8.78 -16.59
N VAL A 14 6.33 -8.53 -16.11
CA VAL A 14 5.37 -9.60 -15.81
C VAL A 14 5.01 -10.37 -17.09
N ILE A 15 4.63 -9.66 -18.16
CA ILE A 15 4.29 -10.27 -19.45
C ILE A 15 5.46 -11.11 -19.97
N ILE A 16 6.68 -10.60 -19.89
CA ILE A 16 7.85 -11.30 -20.42
C ILE A 16 8.24 -12.49 -19.56
N ASP A 17 8.07 -12.43 -18.25
CA ASP A 17 8.26 -13.62 -17.41
C ASP A 17 7.24 -14.71 -17.77
N PHE A 18 5.98 -14.36 -17.99
CA PHE A 18 4.97 -15.32 -18.47
C PHE A 18 5.35 -15.90 -19.83
N LEU A 19 5.70 -15.05 -20.81
CA LEU A 19 6.13 -15.53 -22.11
C LEU A 19 7.36 -16.44 -22.01
N SER A 20 8.33 -16.08 -21.17
CA SER A 20 9.56 -16.85 -20.95
C SER A 20 9.24 -18.19 -20.29
N LEU A 21 8.37 -18.22 -19.27
CA LEU A 21 7.99 -19.44 -18.55
C LEU A 21 7.25 -20.41 -19.46
N ASN A 22 6.28 -19.90 -20.23
CA ASN A 22 5.51 -20.72 -21.17
C ASN A 22 6.38 -21.22 -22.32
N THR A 23 7.23 -20.37 -22.90
CA THR A 23 8.16 -20.77 -23.96
C THR A 23 9.15 -21.80 -23.45
N ALA A 24 9.69 -21.62 -22.24
CA ALA A 24 10.61 -22.58 -21.63
C ALA A 24 9.94 -23.92 -21.34
N PHE A 25 8.71 -23.92 -20.82
CA PHE A 25 7.96 -25.14 -20.51
C PHE A 25 7.65 -25.94 -21.77
N LEU A 26 7.13 -25.29 -22.82
CA LEU A 26 6.80 -25.92 -24.09
C LEU A 26 8.05 -26.40 -24.83
N SER A 27 9.12 -25.60 -24.85
CA SER A 27 10.39 -25.98 -25.49
C SER A 27 11.02 -27.18 -24.79
N ALA A 28 11.04 -27.19 -23.45
CA ALA A 28 11.55 -28.31 -22.68
C ALA A 28 10.71 -29.58 -22.86
N TYR A 29 9.38 -29.44 -22.96
CA TYR A 29 8.49 -30.55 -23.26
C TYR A 29 8.76 -31.13 -24.64
N TRP A 30 8.86 -30.28 -25.67
CA TRP A 30 9.19 -30.71 -27.02
C TRP A 30 10.58 -31.36 -27.08
N MET A 31 11.60 -30.81 -26.42
CA MET A 31 12.93 -31.42 -26.37
C MET A 31 12.89 -32.83 -25.77
N LYS A 32 12.05 -33.05 -24.76
CA LYS A 32 11.96 -34.34 -24.08
C LYS A 32 11.11 -35.37 -24.83
N PHE A 33 9.96 -34.96 -25.36
CA PHE A 33 8.94 -35.86 -25.91
C PHE A 33 8.82 -35.80 -27.44
N GLN A 34 9.51 -34.85 -28.09
CA GLN A 34 9.50 -34.63 -29.54
C GLN A 34 8.09 -34.41 -30.13
N SER A 35 7.13 -34.04 -29.29
CA SER A 35 5.75 -33.72 -29.64
C SER A 35 5.22 -32.64 -28.70
N LEU A 36 4.19 -31.92 -29.15
CA LEU A 36 3.44 -30.94 -28.34
C LEU A 36 1.97 -31.33 -28.14
N GLU A 37 1.47 -32.38 -28.81
CA GLU A 37 0.04 -32.71 -28.83
C GLU A 37 -0.48 -33.03 -27.43
N ALA A 38 0.27 -33.84 -26.66
CA ALA A 38 -0.12 -34.26 -25.32
C ALA A 38 0.18 -33.24 -24.21
N VAL A 39 0.75 -32.06 -24.52
CA VAL A 39 1.05 -31.04 -23.49
C VAL A 39 -0.22 -30.38 -22.95
N ALA A 40 -1.25 -30.29 -23.80
CA ALA A 40 -2.55 -29.74 -23.47
C ALA A 40 -3.47 -30.76 -22.78
N GLU A 41 -3.01 -32.00 -22.62
CA GLU A 41 -3.74 -33.07 -21.95
C GLU A 41 -3.22 -33.29 -20.52
N ALA A 42 -4.05 -33.90 -19.68
CA ALA A 42 -3.62 -34.30 -18.34
C ALA A 42 -2.57 -35.43 -18.45
N PRO A 43 -1.50 -35.39 -17.62
CA PRO A 43 -1.33 -34.52 -16.46
C PRO A 43 -0.59 -33.20 -16.73
N TYR A 44 0.05 -33.05 -17.90
CA TYR A 44 0.93 -31.92 -18.20
C TYR A 44 0.21 -30.59 -18.32
N ALA A 45 -1.03 -30.57 -18.78
CA ALA A 45 -1.87 -29.38 -18.77
C ALA A 45 -2.06 -28.83 -17.35
N SER A 46 -2.35 -29.71 -16.38
CA SER A 46 -2.55 -29.33 -14.97
C SER A 46 -1.26 -28.74 -14.38
N LEU A 47 -0.12 -29.35 -14.68
CA LEU A 47 1.19 -28.84 -14.26
C LEU A 47 1.50 -27.47 -14.89
N TRP A 48 1.19 -27.31 -16.18
CA TRP A 48 1.42 -26.07 -16.90
C TRP A 48 0.60 -24.89 -16.34
N TRP A 49 -0.68 -25.14 -16.01
CA TRP A 49 -1.51 -24.17 -15.30
C TRP A 49 -0.98 -23.86 -13.91
N LEU A 50 -0.55 -24.88 -13.16
CA LEU A 50 -0.01 -24.73 -11.82
C LEU A 50 1.25 -23.84 -11.80
N PHE A 51 2.17 -24.03 -12.76
CA PHE A 51 3.35 -23.18 -12.96
C PHE A 51 2.95 -21.70 -13.14
N ASN A 52 2.01 -21.42 -14.05
CA ASN A 52 1.58 -20.05 -14.31
C ASN A 52 0.87 -19.41 -13.09
N ILE A 53 0.01 -20.16 -12.39
CA ILE A 53 -0.74 -19.66 -11.23
C ILE A 53 0.21 -19.37 -10.06
N ILE A 54 1.12 -20.28 -9.73
CA ILE A 54 2.07 -20.06 -8.63
C ILE A 54 2.98 -18.88 -8.95
N TRP A 55 3.48 -18.77 -10.18
CA TRP A 55 4.33 -17.65 -10.58
C TRP A 55 3.57 -16.31 -10.48
N LEU A 56 2.29 -16.29 -10.86
CA LEU A 56 1.42 -15.13 -10.68
C LEU A 56 1.31 -14.74 -9.21
N ILE A 57 1.01 -15.71 -8.34
CA ILE A 57 0.86 -15.50 -6.90
C ILE A 57 2.17 -14.94 -6.31
N GLU A 58 3.32 -15.51 -6.68
CA GLU A 58 4.63 -15.06 -6.22
C GLU A 58 4.93 -13.63 -6.62
N ILE A 59 4.69 -13.26 -7.89
CA ILE A 59 4.84 -11.87 -8.36
C ILE A 59 3.94 -10.93 -7.57
N LEU A 60 2.68 -11.31 -7.32
CA LEU A 60 1.71 -10.49 -6.62
C LEU A 60 2.07 -10.30 -5.14
N LEU A 61 2.59 -11.33 -4.48
CA LEU A 61 2.96 -11.30 -3.06
C LEU A 61 4.30 -10.61 -2.82
N LEU A 62 5.34 -10.96 -3.59
CA LEU A 62 6.73 -10.56 -3.32
C LEU A 62 7.12 -9.24 -4.00
N LYS A 63 6.32 -8.74 -4.95
CA LYS A 63 6.49 -7.45 -5.64
C LYS A 63 7.94 -7.19 -6.12
N PRO A 64 8.55 -8.12 -6.87
CA PRO A 64 9.97 -8.09 -7.20
C PRO A 64 10.35 -7.08 -8.30
N TYR A 65 9.49 -6.12 -8.66
CA TYR A 65 9.70 -5.19 -9.78
C TYR A 65 9.46 -3.72 -9.42
N ILE A 66 9.41 -3.36 -8.12
CA ILE A 66 9.20 -1.99 -7.67
C ILE A 66 10.53 -1.40 -7.20
N TYR A 67 11.21 -0.63 -8.06
CA TYR A 67 12.49 -0.01 -7.68
C TYR A 67 12.59 1.46 -8.08
N PRO A 68 13.25 2.28 -7.24
CA PRO A 68 13.76 3.59 -7.64
C PRO A 68 14.72 3.44 -8.83
N ARG A 69 14.68 4.41 -9.74
CA ARG A 69 15.53 4.44 -10.95
C ARG A 69 17.03 4.28 -10.66
N GLN A 70 17.47 4.72 -9.49
CA GLN A 70 18.85 4.69 -9.00
C GLN A 70 19.32 3.28 -8.63
N LEU A 71 18.39 2.38 -8.26
CA LEU A 71 18.66 0.99 -7.88
C LEU A 71 18.46 0.01 -9.05
N PHE A 72 18.23 0.54 -10.25
CA PHE A 72 17.98 -0.25 -11.45
C PHE A 72 19.29 -0.83 -12.04
N LYS A 73 19.92 -1.73 -11.28
CA LYS A 73 21.14 -2.46 -11.64
C LYS A 73 20.78 -3.91 -12.04
N SER A 74 21.47 -4.46 -13.05
CA SER A 74 21.23 -5.83 -13.55
C SER A 74 21.42 -6.89 -12.46
N GLY A 75 22.45 -6.77 -11.62
CA GLY A 75 22.71 -7.72 -10.54
C GLY A 75 21.56 -7.86 -9.54
N HIS A 76 20.85 -6.77 -9.23
CA HIS A 76 19.70 -6.81 -8.33
C HIS A 76 18.52 -7.57 -8.94
N LEU A 77 18.22 -7.29 -10.21
CA LEU A 77 17.13 -7.96 -10.95
C LEU A 77 17.38 -9.46 -11.12
N ILE A 78 18.64 -9.85 -11.35
CA ILE A 78 19.05 -11.26 -11.46
C ILE A 78 18.90 -11.96 -10.10
N ARG A 79 19.39 -11.34 -9.01
CA ARG A 79 19.26 -11.91 -7.66
C ARG A 79 17.80 -12.19 -7.30
N GLN A 80 16.89 -11.30 -7.69
CA GLN A 80 15.46 -11.48 -7.46
C GLN A 80 14.86 -12.57 -8.34
N LEU A 81 15.21 -12.62 -9.63
CA LEU A 81 14.80 -13.72 -10.51
C LEU A 81 15.19 -15.08 -9.92
N LEU A 82 16.42 -15.20 -9.42
CA LEU A 82 16.91 -16.42 -8.77
C LEU A 82 16.13 -16.74 -7.50
N LEU A 83 15.89 -15.74 -6.63
CA LEU A 83 15.11 -15.93 -5.41
C LEU A 83 13.68 -16.39 -5.70
N LEU A 84 13.00 -15.74 -6.65
CA LEU A 84 11.64 -16.10 -7.05
C LEU A 84 11.61 -17.52 -7.63
N THR A 85 12.54 -17.84 -8.53
CA THR A 85 12.62 -19.17 -9.13
C THR A 85 12.87 -20.24 -8.07
N PHE A 86 13.69 -19.94 -7.05
CA PHE A 86 13.89 -20.85 -5.91
C PHE A 86 12.61 -21.10 -5.12
N ILE A 87 11.87 -20.04 -4.80
CA ILE A 87 10.57 -20.15 -4.12
C ILE A 87 9.59 -20.95 -4.98
N HIS A 88 9.55 -20.67 -6.30
CA HIS A 88 8.72 -21.37 -7.26
C HIS A 88 8.98 -22.87 -7.28
N MET A 89 10.26 -23.26 -7.39
CA MET A 89 10.68 -24.66 -7.33
C MET A 89 10.26 -25.32 -6.02
N ALA A 90 10.40 -24.63 -4.89
CA ALA A 90 10.00 -25.15 -3.59
C ALA A 90 8.48 -25.40 -3.49
N VAL A 91 7.66 -24.45 -3.96
CA VAL A 91 6.20 -24.60 -3.96
C VAL A 91 5.77 -25.71 -4.91
N ILE A 92 6.32 -25.78 -6.12
CA ILE A 92 6.05 -26.87 -7.07
C ILE A 92 6.43 -28.23 -6.48
N ALA A 93 7.56 -28.34 -5.79
CA ALA A 93 7.97 -29.57 -5.13
C ALA A 93 7.00 -30.00 -4.02
N VAL A 94 6.47 -29.05 -3.24
CA VAL A 94 5.45 -29.34 -2.22
C VAL A 94 4.14 -29.78 -2.86
N CYS A 95 3.67 -29.06 -3.89
CA CYS A 95 2.46 -29.44 -4.63
C CYS A 95 2.58 -30.83 -5.26
N TRP A 96 3.76 -31.16 -5.80
CA TRP A 96 4.04 -32.48 -6.35
C TRP A 96 3.83 -33.59 -5.32
N VAL A 97 4.40 -33.43 -4.11
CA VAL A 97 4.28 -34.44 -3.05
C VAL A 97 2.82 -34.60 -2.60
N ALA A 98 2.03 -33.52 -2.65
CA ALA A 98 0.63 -33.54 -2.27
C ALA A 98 -0.29 -34.21 -3.31
N ILE A 99 -0.04 -34.03 -4.61
CA ILE A 99 -0.91 -34.53 -5.70
C ILE A 99 -0.57 -35.99 -6.07
N GLN A 100 -0.35 -36.85 -5.07
CA GLN A 100 0.08 -38.24 -5.29
C GLN A 100 -0.72 -38.92 -6.43
N GLY A 101 -0.02 -39.46 -7.45
CA GLY A 101 -0.66 -40.20 -8.55
C GLY A 101 -0.16 -39.89 -9.97
N TYR A 102 0.65 -38.84 -10.18
CA TYR A 102 1.19 -38.51 -11.51
C TYR A 102 2.72 -38.49 -11.53
N TYR A 103 3.30 -39.12 -12.56
CA TYR A 103 4.73 -39.09 -12.83
C TYR A 103 5.01 -38.05 -13.91
N TYR A 104 5.69 -36.96 -13.55
CA TYR A 104 6.25 -36.05 -14.55
C TYR A 104 7.75 -36.26 -14.73
N SER A 105 8.26 -35.91 -15.91
CA SER A 105 9.68 -36.00 -16.21
C SER A 105 10.50 -34.93 -15.47
N ARG A 106 11.41 -35.35 -14.59
CA ARG A 106 12.35 -34.45 -13.87
C ARG A 106 13.29 -33.72 -14.81
N GLU A 107 13.66 -34.36 -15.91
CA GLU A 107 14.52 -33.79 -16.94
C GLU A 107 13.83 -32.61 -17.65
N GLN A 108 12.58 -32.79 -18.07
CA GLN A 108 11.78 -31.72 -18.68
C GLN A 108 11.62 -30.52 -17.71
N LEU A 109 11.40 -30.78 -16.42
CA LEU A 109 11.34 -29.72 -15.41
C LEU A 109 12.67 -28.98 -15.26
N LEU A 110 13.80 -29.69 -15.17
CA LEU A 110 15.11 -29.09 -15.04
C LEU A 110 15.42 -28.19 -16.25
N VAL A 111 15.18 -28.70 -17.47
CA VAL A 111 15.39 -27.94 -18.71
C VAL A 111 14.47 -26.72 -18.76
N THR A 112 13.21 -26.84 -18.31
CA THR A 112 12.28 -25.71 -18.20
C THR A 112 12.87 -24.59 -17.34
N TYR A 113 13.37 -24.89 -16.15
CA TYR A 113 13.94 -23.86 -15.27
C TYR A 113 15.22 -23.25 -15.82
N ILE A 114 16.10 -24.04 -16.46
CA ILE A 114 17.32 -23.54 -17.09
C ILE A 114 16.98 -22.55 -18.23
N LEU A 115 16.04 -22.93 -19.11
CA LEU A 115 15.57 -22.07 -20.20
C LEU A 115 14.85 -20.82 -19.68
N PHE A 116 14.04 -20.97 -18.63
CA PHE A 116 13.35 -19.83 -18.02
C PHE A 116 14.33 -18.82 -17.42
N LEU A 117 15.33 -19.30 -16.67
CA LEU A 117 16.36 -18.45 -16.08
C LEU A 117 17.21 -17.77 -17.15
N SER A 118 17.58 -18.47 -18.23
CA SER A 118 18.40 -17.89 -19.29
C SER A 118 17.64 -16.81 -20.08
N LEU A 119 16.40 -17.08 -20.50
CA LEU A 119 15.52 -16.10 -21.16
C LEU A 119 15.24 -14.90 -20.24
N GLY A 120 14.87 -15.17 -18.99
CA GLY A 120 14.58 -14.14 -18.00
C GLY A 120 15.78 -13.25 -17.67
N ALA A 121 16.99 -13.83 -17.59
CA ALA A 121 18.23 -13.08 -17.36
C ALA A 121 18.63 -12.27 -18.60
N ALA A 122 18.57 -12.87 -19.79
CA ALA A 122 18.86 -12.19 -21.05
C ALA A 122 17.96 -10.96 -21.24
N PHE A 123 16.66 -11.09 -20.98
CA PHE A 123 15.73 -9.97 -21.03
C PHE A 123 16.07 -8.87 -20.01
N ARG A 124 16.36 -9.22 -18.76
CA ARG A 124 16.70 -8.24 -17.70
C ARG A 124 18.00 -7.50 -18.03
N ILE A 125 19.03 -8.20 -18.50
CA ILE A 125 20.31 -7.60 -18.90
C ILE A 125 20.09 -6.70 -20.11
N GLY A 126 19.45 -7.22 -21.17
CA GLY A 126 19.16 -6.46 -22.38
C GLY A 126 18.29 -5.23 -22.11
N GLY A 127 17.26 -5.36 -21.29
CA GLY A 127 16.38 -4.26 -20.89
C GLY A 127 17.11 -3.18 -20.09
N VAL A 128 18.04 -3.56 -19.19
CA VAL A 128 18.89 -2.60 -18.48
C VAL A 128 19.83 -1.88 -19.44
N LEU A 129 20.51 -2.61 -20.34
CA LEU A 129 21.44 -2.02 -21.31
C LEU A 129 20.70 -1.08 -22.26
N PHE A 130 19.58 -1.51 -22.82
CA PHE A 130 18.72 -0.69 -23.67
C PHE A 130 18.27 0.58 -22.95
N LEU A 131 17.78 0.45 -21.71
CA LEU A 131 17.33 1.62 -20.94
C LEU A 131 18.47 2.58 -20.59
N LYS A 132 19.66 2.07 -20.27
CA LYS A 132 20.84 2.91 -20.01
C LYS A 132 21.19 3.74 -21.25
N GLU A 133 21.29 3.07 -22.39
CA GLU A 133 21.62 3.72 -23.67
C GLU A 133 20.52 4.70 -24.11
N TYR A 134 19.25 4.30 -24.02
CA TYR A 134 18.11 5.14 -24.37
C TYR A 134 18.09 6.43 -23.53
N ARG A 135 18.45 6.34 -22.25
CA ARG A 135 18.54 7.50 -21.34
C ARG A 135 19.77 8.36 -21.61
N ALA A 136 20.92 7.74 -21.85
CA ALA A 136 22.15 8.45 -22.18
C ALA A 136 22.00 9.32 -23.43
N ARG A 137 21.17 8.88 -24.40
CA ARG A 137 20.81 9.64 -25.61
C ARG A 137 19.81 10.78 -25.37
N GLY A 138 19.38 11.02 -24.14
CA GLY A 138 18.48 12.13 -23.79
C GLY A 138 17.00 11.77 -23.71
N TYR A 139 16.61 10.52 -23.99
CA TYR A 139 15.22 10.08 -23.94
C TYR A 139 14.80 9.62 -22.54
N ASN A 140 13.50 9.71 -22.23
CA ASN A 140 12.95 9.34 -20.92
C ASN A 140 13.61 10.09 -19.75
N ASN A 141 14.04 11.34 -19.95
CA ASN A 141 14.70 12.11 -18.90
C ASN A 141 13.72 12.66 -17.87
N ARG A 142 14.14 12.69 -16.60
CA ARG A 142 13.47 13.39 -15.52
C ARG A 142 14.13 14.73 -15.31
N ARG A 143 13.35 15.80 -15.41
CA ARG A 143 13.80 17.17 -15.19
C ARG A 143 13.91 17.44 -13.70
N TYR A 144 15.06 17.91 -13.26
CA TYR A 144 15.25 18.27 -11.86
C TYR A 144 15.86 19.65 -11.69
N ILE A 145 15.49 20.30 -10.60
CA ILE A 145 16.07 21.55 -10.13
C ILE A 145 16.65 21.35 -8.73
N ILE A 146 17.55 22.22 -8.34
CA ILE A 146 18.13 22.23 -6.99
C ILE A 146 17.81 23.56 -6.33
N VAL A 147 17.26 23.50 -5.12
CA VAL A 147 16.90 24.62 -4.25
C VAL A 147 17.89 24.67 -3.09
N GLY A 148 18.50 25.84 -2.87
CA GLY A 148 19.63 26.03 -1.95
C GLY A 148 20.96 25.74 -2.66
N TYR A 149 21.63 26.79 -3.12
CA TYR A 149 22.92 26.71 -3.80
C TYR A 149 24.06 26.53 -2.79
N GLY A 150 25.00 25.65 -3.11
CA GLY A 150 26.14 25.39 -2.24
C GLY A 150 26.95 24.18 -2.67
N LYS A 151 27.88 23.74 -1.81
CA LYS A 151 28.77 22.61 -2.11
C LYS A 151 27.97 21.32 -2.40
N LEU A 152 26.94 21.05 -1.61
CA LEU A 152 26.09 19.86 -1.76
C LEU A 152 25.31 19.86 -3.08
N ALA A 153 24.80 21.02 -3.48
CA ALA A 153 24.12 21.21 -4.75
C ALA A 153 25.03 20.86 -5.94
N ASN A 154 26.27 21.35 -5.90
CA ASN A 154 27.27 21.06 -6.94
C ASN A 154 27.70 19.59 -6.96
N THR A 155 27.81 18.92 -5.80
CA THR A 155 28.12 17.48 -5.74
C THR A 155 27.08 16.64 -6.47
N ILE A 156 25.80 16.97 -6.34
CA ILE A 156 24.71 16.22 -6.95
C ILE A 156 24.61 16.46 -8.44
N ARG A 157 24.81 17.71 -8.85
CA ARG A 157 24.92 18.05 -10.26
C ARG A 157 26.07 17.26 -10.89
N ALA A 158 27.27 17.33 -10.32
CA ALA A 158 28.41 16.57 -10.81
C ALA A 158 28.14 15.06 -10.86
N PHE A 159 27.43 14.52 -9.87
CA PHE A 159 27.04 13.11 -9.84
C PHE A 159 26.12 12.73 -11.02
N TYR A 160 25.09 13.52 -11.32
CA TYR A 160 24.19 13.21 -12.45
C TYR A 160 24.84 13.49 -13.81
N ASP A 161 25.71 14.51 -13.90
CA ASP A 161 26.50 14.79 -15.10
C ASP A 161 27.45 13.62 -15.41
N ALA A 162 28.02 12.98 -14.38
CA ALA A 162 28.87 11.79 -14.53
C ALA A 162 28.09 10.50 -14.85
N HIS A 163 26.76 10.47 -14.66
CA HIS A 163 25.92 9.27 -14.84
C HIS A 163 24.70 9.55 -15.75
N PRO A 164 24.92 9.86 -17.04
CA PRO A 164 23.84 10.18 -17.98
C PRO A 164 22.83 9.02 -18.16
N GLU A 165 23.23 7.78 -17.92
CA GLU A 165 22.37 6.59 -17.97
C GLU A 165 21.26 6.58 -16.90
N MET A 166 21.39 7.42 -15.86
CA MET A 166 20.32 7.65 -14.88
C MET A 166 19.18 8.51 -15.43
N GLY A 167 19.40 9.21 -16.56
CA GLY A 167 18.42 10.00 -17.28
C GLY A 167 17.88 11.19 -16.48
N PHE A 168 18.71 11.88 -15.72
CA PHE A 168 18.35 13.12 -15.03
C PHE A 168 18.84 14.31 -15.85
N HIS A 169 17.97 15.30 -16.04
CA HIS A 169 18.30 16.52 -16.77
C HIS A 169 18.20 17.72 -15.83
N PHE A 170 19.33 18.37 -15.61
CA PHE A 170 19.44 19.54 -14.76
C PHE A 170 18.80 20.77 -15.43
N CYS A 171 17.89 21.43 -14.73
CA CYS A 171 17.13 22.56 -15.25
C CYS A 171 17.46 23.90 -14.57
N GLY A 172 18.32 23.93 -13.55
CA GLY A 172 18.77 25.17 -12.90
C GLY A 172 18.82 25.13 -11.37
N TYR A 173 19.49 26.14 -10.81
CA TYR A 173 19.57 26.41 -9.37
C TYR A 173 18.56 27.49 -8.98
N PHE A 174 17.98 27.35 -7.78
CA PHE A 174 17.08 28.33 -7.17
C PHE A 174 17.53 28.63 -5.75
N ASP A 175 17.81 29.90 -5.48
CA ASP A 175 18.26 30.36 -4.17
C ASP A 175 18.10 31.89 -4.07
N GLU A 176 18.42 32.46 -2.91
CA GLU A 176 18.68 33.90 -2.79
C GLU A 176 19.95 34.29 -3.54
N SER A 177 19.84 35.37 -4.31
CA SER A 177 20.97 35.89 -5.08
C SER A 177 21.99 36.55 -4.17
N THR A 178 23.22 36.06 -4.24
CA THR A 178 24.43 36.60 -3.61
C THR A 178 25.47 36.90 -4.68
N SER A 179 26.50 37.68 -4.35
CA SER A 179 27.59 38.00 -5.28
C SER A 179 28.30 36.76 -5.85
N GLU A 180 28.30 35.64 -5.11
CA GLU A 180 28.96 34.39 -5.50
C GLU A 180 28.08 33.48 -6.37
N ASN A 181 26.76 33.48 -6.18
CA ASN A 181 25.86 32.52 -6.84
C ASN A 181 25.03 33.12 -7.99
N ALA A 182 24.92 34.46 -8.11
CA ALA A 182 24.00 35.14 -9.02
C ALA A 182 24.09 34.68 -10.49
N ARG A 183 25.29 34.29 -10.94
CA ARG A 183 25.53 33.82 -12.32
C ARG A 183 25.05 32.39 -12.60
N PHE A 184 24.77 31.62 -11.54
CA PHE A 184 24.38 30.21 -11.63
C PHE A 184 22.89 29.99 -11.36
N LEU A 185 22.20 30.99 -10.81
CA LEU A 185 20.78 30.91 -10.48
C LEU A 185 19.91 31.14 -11.72
N GLN A 186 18.86 30.33 -11.84
CA GLN A 186 17.82 30.50 -12.84
C GLN A 186 16.69 31.42 -12.33
N GLY A 187 16.58 31.58 -11.00
CA GLY A 187 15.61 32.42 -10.33
C GLY A 187 15.65 32.28 -8.81
N GLY A 188 14.85 33.08 -8.12
CA GLY A 188 14.65 33.01 -6.67
C GLY A 188 13.47 32.13 -6.27
N TYR A 189 13.22 32.03 -4.96
CA TYR A 189 12.12 31.24 -4.39
C TYR A 189 10.74 31.66 -4.90
N GLU A 190 10.52 32.96 -5.15
CA GLU A 190 9.23 33.47 -5.66
C GLU A 190 8.92 32.94 -7.08
N THR A 191 9.95 32.82 -7.92
CA THR A 191 9.82 32.33 -9.31
C THR A 191 9.75 30.81 -9.41
N LEU A 192 10.06 30.08 -8.32
CA LEU A 192 10.17 28.63 -8.30
C LEU A 192 8.86 27.93 -8.72
N LEU A 193 7.73 28.43 -8.24
CA LEU A 193 6.42 27.84 -8.50
C LEU A 193 6.05 27.94 -9.98
N GLU A 194 6.22 29.13 -10.57
CA GLU A 194 5.94 29.40 -11.98
C GLU A 194 6.91 28.61 -12.88
N TYR A 195 8.20 28.59 -12.54
CA TYR A 195 9.19 27.82 -13.29
C TYR A 195 8.89 26.33 -13.28
N THR A 196 8.52 25.78 -12.12
CA THR A 196 8.19 24.36 -11.95
C THR A 196 6.98 23.97 -12.79
N ARG A 197 5.95 24.83 -12.81
CA ARG A 197 4.74 24.65 -13.62
C ARG A 197 5.05 24.71 -15.12
N SER A 198 5.77 25.73 -15.58
CA SER A 198 6.04 25.96 -17.01
C SER A 198 7.01 24.94 -17.61
N ASN A 199 8.04 24.54 -16.86
CA ASN A 199 9.08 23.65 -17.36
C ASN A 199 8.83 22.16 -17.10
N ARG A 200 7.71 21.81 -16.46
CA ARG A 200 7.32 20.43 -16.10
C ARG A 200 8.44 19.72 -15.35
N ILE A 201 8.84 20.27 -14.21
CA ILE A 201 9.88 19.71 -13.36
C ILE A 201 9.33 18.44 -12.68
N ASP A 202 10.09 17.35 -12.72
CA ASP A 202 9.71 16.07 -12.12
C ASP A 202 10.24 15.94 -10.68
N CYS A 203 11.33 16.63 -10.36
CA CYS A 203 12.04 16.48 -9.10
C CYS A 203 12.67 17.79 -8.60
N VAL A 204 12.45 18.11 -7.33
CA VAL A 204 13.03 19.27 -6.65
C VAL A 204 13.93 18.78 -5.54
N TYR A 205 15.23 19.08 -5.64
CA TYR A 205 16.21 18.74 -4.63
C TYR A 205 16.40 19.92 -3.68
N CYS A 206 16.16 19.71 -2.39
CA CYS A 206 16.27 20.71 -1.34
C CYS A 206 17.54 20.49 -0.54
N CYS A 207 18.53 21.37 -0.67
CA CYS A 207 19.82 21.24 0.01
C CYS A 207 19.81 21.95 1.38
N MET A 208 19.87 21.16 2.46
CA MET A 208 20.11 21.65 3.81
C MET A 208 21.63 21.70 4.08
N PRO A 209 22.16 22.74 4.76
CA PRO A 209 21.45 23.75 5.55
C PRO A 209 21.11 25.05 4.79
N TYR A 210 21.32 25.10 3.47
CA TYR A 210 21.16 26.32 2.66
C TYR A 210 19.68 26.75 2.46
N MET A 211 18.74 26.06 3.12
CA MET A 211 17.31 26.34 3.03
C MET A 211 16.72 26.25 4.44
N ASP A 212 15.81 27.17 4.77
CA ASP A 212 15.08 27.14 6.03
C ASP A 212 13.87 26.17 5.99
N ASN A 213 13.29 25.92 7.18
CA ASN A 213 12.17 25.00 7.32
C ASN A 213 10.85 25.56 6.72
N GLU A 214 10.67 26.87 6.67
CA GLU A 214 9.45 27.48 6.12
C GLU A 214 9.42 27.36 4.59
N ARG A 215 10.56 27.59 3.94
CA ARG A 215 10.77 27.37 2.52
C ARG A 215 10.62 25.90 2.18
N LEU A 216 11.19 24.99 2.97
CA LEU A 216 10.97 23.55 2.78
C LEU A 216 9.48 23.22 2.77
N LYS A 217 8.74 23.72 3.77
CA LYS A 217 7.30 23.50 3.91
C LYS A 217 6.55 24.01 2.67
N SER A 218 6.85 25.22 2.20
CA SER A 218 6.23 25.76 0.99
C SER A 218 6.52 24.92 -0.27
N VAL A 219 7.76 24.43 -0.43
CA VAL A 219 8.13 23.57 -1.57
C VAL A 219 7.41 22.22 -1.49
N VAL A 220 7.19 21.68 -0.29
CA VAL A 220 6.44 20.43 -0.08
C VAL A 220 4.94 20.62 -0.34
N GLU A 221 4.34 21.70 0.15
CA GLU A 221 2.91 22.01 -0.10
C GLU A 221 2.66 22.20 -1.60
N ASN A 222 3.55 22.89 -2.30
CA ASN A 222 3.47 23.08 -3.75
C ASN A 222 3.67 21.77 -4.54
N ALA A 223 4.40 20.80 -3.98
CA ALA A 223 4.62 19.50 -4.61
C ALA A 223 3.35 18.67 -4.72
N GLU A 224 2.44 18.77 -3.75
CA GLU A 224 1.15 18.09 -3.80
C GLU A 224 0.26 18.62 -4.93
N ILE A 225 0.33 19.93 -5.18
CA ILE A 225 -0.47 20.61 -6.21
C ILE A 225 0.11 20.38 -7.61
N LEU A 226 1.43 20.50 -7.77
CA LEU A 226 2.12 20.44 -9.05
C LEU A 226 2.68 19.06 -9.41
N ASP A 227 2.53 18.07 -8.52
CA ASP A 227 2.83 16.65 -8.78
C ASP A 227 4.30 16.38 -9.13
N TYR A 228 5.23 17.05 -8.43
CA TYR A 228 6.68 16.79 -8.50
C TYR A 228 7.20 16.13 -7.21
N GLN A 229 8.34 15.44 -7.30
CA GLN A 229 8.96 14.78 -6.16
C GLN A 229 9.90 15.74 -5.40
N VAL A 230 9.74 15.88 -4.07
CA VAL A 230 10.70 16.61 -3.22
C VAL A 230 11.72 15.64 -2.63
N LYS A 231 13.00 16.00 -2.73
CA LYS A 231 14.13 15.24 -2.23
C LYS A 231 14.99 16.10 -1.34
N ILE A 232 15.07 15.78 -0.05
CA ILE A 232 15.93 16.52 0.87
C ILE A 232 17.33 15.92 0.85
N LEU A 233 18.32 16.80 0.77
CA LEU A 233 19.72 16.48 0.86
C LEU A 233 20.27 17.16 2.11
N VAL A 234 20.87 16.36 2.98
CA VAL A 234 21.49 16.85 4.21
C VAL A 234 22.96 16.45 4.18
N ASP A 235 23.84 17.38 4.54
CA ASP A 235 25.25 17.09 4.69
C ASP A 235 25.52 16.40 6.04
N PHE A 236 25.67 15.08 6.02
CA PHE A 236 25.99 14.31 7.23
C PHE A 236 27.49 14.22 7.52
N ARG A 237 28.37 14.84 6.72
CA ARG A 237 29.83 14.75 6.94
C ARG A 237 30.25 15.25 8.32
N GLY A 238 29.50 16.19 8.92
CA GLY A 238 29.70 16.65 10.30
C GLY A 238 29.32 15.64 11.39
N PHE A 239 28.44 14.66 11.11
CA PHE A 239 28.03 13.61 12.06
C PHE A 239 29.01 12.43 12.10
N ILE A 240 29.80 12.23 11.05
CA ILE A 240 30.77 11.13 10.92
C ILE A 240 31.95 11.26 11.90
N ALA A 241 32.16 12.43 12.50
CA ALA A 241 33.25 12.68 13.44
C ALA A 241 33.12 11.94 14.79
N ARG A 242 31.99 11.29 15.09
CA ARG A 242 31.80 10.46 16.28
C ARG A 242 31.35 9.05 15.90
N SER A 243 32.34 8.20 15.62
CA SER A 243 32.32 6.74 15.78
C SER A 243 30.93 6.12 16.00
N THR A 244 30.18 5.92 14.91
CA THR A 244 29.11 4.91 14.84
C THR A 244 28.95 4.49 13.39
N SER A 245 28.93 3.18 13.15
CA SER A 245 28.85 2.60 11.82
C SER A 245 27.51 2.97 11.15
N VAL A 246 27.57 3.83 10.15
CA VAL A 246 26.45 4.06 9.22
C VAL A 246 26.60 3.07 8.07
N GLU A 247 25.56 2.27 7.83
CA GLU A 247 25.52 1.40 6.66
C GLU A 247 25.31 2.29 5.41
N TYR A 248 26.34 2.36 4.57
CA TYR A 248 26.36 3.20 3.37
C TYR A 248 25.65 2.49 2.22
N HIS A 249 24.65 3.15 1.62
CA HIS A 249 24.24 2.87 0.25
C HIS A 249 24.65 4.07 -0.63
N ASP A 250 25.84 3.96 -1.22
CA ASP A 250 26.40 4.78 -2.31
C ASP A 250 26.07 6.30 -2.29
N VAL A 251 26.85 7.01 -1.47
CA VAL A 251 27.33 8.40 -1.63
C VAL A 251 26.42 9.59 -1.22
N LEU A 252 25.08 9.52 -1.21
CA LEU A 252 24.26 10.63 -0.65
C LEU A 252 22.92 10.17 -0.04
N PRO A 253 22.64 10.43 1.25
CA PRO A 253 21.33 10.15 1.84
C PRO A 253 20.31 11.16 1.32
N VAL A 254 19.45 10.69 0.42
CA VAL A 254 18.27 11.43 -0.03
C VAL A 254 17.10 11.01 0.84
N LEU A 255 16.58 11.94 1.63
CA LEU A 255 15.35 11.71 2.38
C LEU A 255 14.16 11.98 1.44
N ASN A 256 13.51 10.91 0.99
CA ASN A 256 12.30 11.01 0.19
C ASN A 256 11.13 11.38 1.11
N LEU A 257 10.83 12.68 1.20
CA LEU A 257 9.56 13.16 1.77
C LEU A 257 8.54 13.28 0.64
N SER A 258 8.09 12.15 0.13
CA SER A 258 6.88 12.10 -0.65
C SER A 258 6.04 10.95 -0.13
N SER A 259 4.86 11.31 0.34
CA SER A 259 3.82 10.44 0.90
C SER A 259 3.59 9.21 0.03
N ASP A 260 3.31 8.08 0.68
CA ASP A 260 3.07 6.73 0.16
C ASP A 260 1.92 6.59 -0.88
N LEU A 261 1.46 7.68 -1.49
CA LEU A 261 0.28 7.78 -2.36
C LEU A 261 0.39 6.92 -3.64
N VAL A 262 1.59 6.64 -4.14
CA VAL A 262 1.79 5.79 -5.35
C VAL A 262 1.66 4.31 -5.02
N SER A 263 2.03 3.92 -3.80
CA SER A 263 1.80 2.56 -3.30
C SER A 263 0.31 2.27 -3.12
N ASP A 264 -0.50 3.33 -3.02
CA ASP A 264 -1.86 3.30 -2.49
C ASP A 264 -2.91 2.87 -3.52
N PHE A 265 -2.75 3.09 -4.84
CA PHE A 265 -3.77 2.65 -5.80
C PHE A 265 -3.87 1.11 -5.89
N ARG A 266 -2.73 0.42 -6.01
CA ARG A 266 -2.69 -1.05 -6.13
C ARG A 266 -2.94 -1.75 -4.80
N VAL A 267 -2.40 -1.22 -3.69
CA VAL A 267 -2.74 -1.68 -2.34
C VAL A 267 -4.23 -1.45 -2.09
N SER A 268 -4.81 -0.33 -2.54
CA SER A 268 -6.25 -0.08 -2.44
C SER A 268 -7.08 -1.03 -3.30
N VAL A 269 -6.66 -1.39 -4.52
CA VAL A 269 -7.39 -2.35 -5.37
C VAL A 269 -7.34 -3.76 -4.78
N PHE A 270 -6.16 -4.25 -4.38
CA PHE A 270 -6.05 -5.58 -3.76
C PHE A 270 -6.78 -5.64 -2.42
N LYS A 271 -6.63 -4.62 -1.58
CA LYS A 271 -7.40 -4.49 -0.33
C LYS A 271 -8.89 -4.49 -0.61
N ARG A 272 -9.32 -3.81 -1.67
CA ARG A 272 -10.73 -3.76 -2.07
C ARG A 272 -11.24 -5.13 -2.51
N ALA A 273 -10.47 -5.87 -3.31
CA ALA A 273 -10.82 -7.23 -3.73
C ALA A 273 -10.93 -8.15 -2.51
N PHE A 274 -9.96 -8.11 -1.60
CA PHE A 274 -10.00 -8.84 -0.34
C PHE A 274 -11.23 -8.48 0.49
N ASP A 275 -11.52 -7.20 0.66
CA ASP A 275 -12.68 -6.73 1.42
C ASP A 275 -14.00 -7.25 0.85
N ILE A 276 -14.14 -7.24 -0.48
CA ILE A 276 -15.35 -7.74 -1.16
C ILE A 276 -15.48 -9.25 -0.98
N VAL A 277 -14.42 -10.02 -1.24
CA VAL A 277 -14.43 -11.48 -1.11
C VAL A 277 -14.71 -11.88 0.34
N PHE A 278 -14.05 -11.25 1.31
CA PHE A 278 -14.24 -11.52 2.72
C PHE A 278 -15.68 -11.18 3.17
N ALA A 279 -16.20 -10.02 2.76
CA ALA A 279 -17.58 -9.63 3.08
C ALA A 279 -18.62 -10.56 2.44
N LEU A 280 -18.42 -10.98 1.18
CA LEU A 280 -19.30 -11.95 0.52
C LEU A 280 -19.30 -13.29 1.25
N LEU A 281 -18.13 -13.82 1.58
CA LEU A 281 -18.02 -15.08 2.34
C LEU A 281 -18.70 -14.96 3.72
N ALA A 282 -18.45 -13.86 4.44
CA ALA A 282 -19.08 -13.61 5.73
C ALA A 282 -20.60 -13.52 5.63
N LEU A 283 -21.12 -12.85 4.60
CA LEU A 283 -22.57 -12.71 4.39
C LEU A 283 -23.24 -14.02 3.98
N ILE A 284 -22.63 -14.79 3.07
CA ILE A 284 -23.18 -16.06 2.58
C ILE A 284 -23.15 -17.10 3.70
N LEU A 285 -21.98 -17.34 4.30
CA LEU A 285 -21.81 -18.34 5.35
C LEU A 285 -22.56 -17.94 6.63
N GLY A 286 -22.65 -16.64 6.92
CA GLY A 286 -23.37 -16.12 8.08
C GLY A 286 -24.87 -15.98 7.87
N SER A 287 -25.39 -16.09 6.65
CA SER A 287 -26.81 -15.84 6.35
C SER A 287 -27.81 -16.61 7.23
N PRO A 288 -27.60 -17.89 7.59
CA PRO A 288 -28.54 -18.59 8.49
C PRO A 288 -28.56 -17.96 9.89
N LEU A 289 -27.38 -17.60 10.40
CA LEU A 289 -27.25 -16.94 11.70
C LEU A 289 -27.87 -15.54 11.68
N PHE A 290 -27.75 -14.81 10.58
CA PHE A 290 -28.29 -13.45 10.46
C PHE A 290 -29.80 -13.45 10.47
N LEU A 291 -30.41 -14.46 9.81
CA LEU A 291 -31.85 -14.64 9.84
C LEU A 291 -32.34 -14.92 11.27
N ILE A 292 -31.64 -15.79 12.02
CA ILE A 292 -31.96 -16.08 13.43
C ILE A 292 -31.86 -14.79 14.27
N ILE A 293 -30.76 -14.05 14.15
CA ILE A 293 -30.58 -12.77 14.87
C ILE A 293 -31.68 -11.77 14.52
N ALA A 294 -32.04 -11.66 13.23
CA ALA A 294 -33.08 -10.77 12.75
C ALA A 294 -34.45 -11.10 13.35
N VAL A 295 -34.81 -12.39 13.41
CA VAL A 295 -36.06 -12.89 14.00
C VAL A 295 -36.08 -12.63 15.50
N ILE A 296 -35.04 -13.01 16.25
CA ILE A 296 -34.96 -12.77 17.70
C ILE A 296 -35.07 -11.27 18.01
N THR A 297 -34.36 -10.42 17.25
CA THR A 297 -34.41 -8.96 17.43
C THR A 297 -35.83 -8.40 17.24
N ARG A 298 -36.60 -8.96 16.29
CA ARG A 298 -37.98 -8.54 16.03
C ARG A 298 -38.97 -9.05 17.08
N LEU A 299 -38.75 -10.25 17.62
CA LEU A 299 -39.60 -10.85 18.66
C LEU A 299 -39.37 -10.24 20.05
N THR A 300 -38.14 -9.86 20.37
CA THR A 300 -37.74 -9.33 21.69
C THR A 300 -37.96 -7.82 21.85
N SER A 301 -38.14 -7.06 20.76
CA SER A 301 -38.28 -5.60 20.79
C SER A 301 -39.09 -5.11 19.61
N PHE A 302 -40.08 -4.24 19.85
CA PHE A 302 -40.96 -3.72 18.80
C PHE A 302 -40.23 -2.76 17.84
N GLY A 303 -40.51 -2.82 16.53
CA GLY A 303 -39.99 -1.92 15.50
C GLY A 303 -39.01 -2.56 14.50
N PRO A 304 -38.21 -1.77 13.77
CA PRO A 304 -37.33 -2.26 12.70
C PRO A 304 -36.14 -3.08 13.20
N THR A 305 -35.82 -4.17 12.48
CA THR A 305 -34.69 -5.05 12.81
C THR A 305 -33.32 -4.38 12.63
N PHE A 306 -33.19 -3.56 11.60
CA PHE A 306 -31.95 -2.84 11.30
C PHE A 306 -31.99 -1.43 11.86
N TYR A 307 -30.83 -0.98 12.30
CA TYR A 307 -30.57 0.39 12.71
C TYR A 307 -29.55 1.00 11.75
N ALA A 308 -29.83 2.21 11.27
CA ALA A 308 -28.95 2.96 10.37
C ALA A 308 -28.55 4.28 11.02
N GLN A 309 -27.27 4.64 10.94
CA GLN A 309 -26.75 5.89 11.50
C GLN A 309 -25.72 6.53 10.60
N GLU A 310 -25.76 7.87 10.49
CA GLU A 310 -24.74 8.61 9.77
C GLU A 310 -23.39 8.58 10.51
N ARG A 311 -22.34 8.34 9.74
CA ARG A 311 -20.94 8.33 10.16
C ARG A 311 -20.07 8.95 9.08
N ILE A 312 -18.86 9.36 9.46
CA ILE A 312 -17.91 9.97 8.53
C ILE A 312 -16.92 8.93 8.03
N GLY A 313 -16.78 8.87 6.71
CA GLY A 313 -15.90 7.95 6.00
C GLY A 313 -14.69 8.63 5.36
N LYS A 314 -14.12 7.95 4.36
CA LYS A 314 -12.92 8.44 3.66
C LYS A 314 -13.17 9.81 3.01
N GLY A 315 -12.23 10.73 3.21
CA GLY A 315 -12.29 12.10 2.69
C GLY A 315 -13.35 12.97 3.36
N GLY A 316 -13.78 12.62 4.58
CA GLY A 316 -14.82 13.38 5.30
C GLY A 316 -16.23 13.17 4.76
N LYS A 317 -16.45 12.18 3.89
CA LYS A 317 -17.77 11.94 3.28
C LYS A 317 -18.71 11.23 4.25
N PRO A 318 -19.92 11.73 4.50
CA PRO A 318 -20.90 11.05 5.33
C PRO A 318 -21.44 9.80 4.63
N PHE A 319 -21.69 8.73 5.40
CA PHE A 319 -22.33 7.50 4.94
C PHE A 319 -23.19 6.88 6.05
N LYS A 320 -24.12 5.99 5.70
CA LYS A 320 -24.99 5.30 6.67
C LYS A 320 -24.39 3.96 7.06
N ILE A 321 -24.02 3.79 8.32
CA ILE A 321 -23.61 2.49 8.89
C ILE A 321 -24.85 1.65 9.23
N TYR A 322 -24.87 0.38 8.82
CA TYR A 322 -25.95 -0.56 9.12
C TYR A 322 -25.57 -1.49 10.27
N LYS A 323 -26.47 -1.68 11.23
CA LYS A 323 -26.32 -2.62 12.35
C LYS A 323 -27.63 -3.34 12.65
N PHE A 324 -27.57 -4.44 13.37
CA PHE A 324 -28.77 -4.92 14.05
C PHE A 324 -29.11 -3.98 15.20
N ARG A 325 -30.40 -3.74 15.39
CA ARG A 325 -30.87 -2.86 16.44
C ARG A 325 -30.66 -3.54 17.80
N SER A 326 -29.71 -3.02 18.57
CA SER A 326 -29.44 -3.45 19.96
C SER A 326 -30.11 -2.58 21.04
N MET A 327 -30.58 -1.38 20.67
CA MET A 327 -31.23 -0.42 21.56
C MET A 327 -32.73 -0.29 21.30
N TYR A 328 -33.50 0.23 22.26
CA TYR A 328 -34.90 0.59 22.04
C TYR A 328 -35.03 1.72 21.00
N VAL A 329 -36.17 1.80 20.31
CA VAL A 329 -36.40 2.73 19.18
C VAL A 329 -36.15 4.20 19.55
N ASP A 330 -36.42 4.56 20.79
CA ASP A 330 -36.34 5.94 21.30
C ASP A 330 -35.04 6.26 22.06
N ALA A 331 -34.04 5.39 21.99
CA ALA A 331 -32.80 5.49 22.76
C ALA A 331 -31.96 6.77 22.51
N GLU A 332 -32.15 7.43 21.36
CA GLU A 332 -31.34 8.60 20.96
C GLU A 332 -32.18 9.87 20.77
N LYS A 333 -33.40 9.95 21.34
CA LYS A 333 -34.27 11.14 21.23
C LYS A 333 -33.60 12.45 21.68
N MET A 334 -32.65 12.39 22.61
CA MET A 334 -31.94 13.55 23.18
C MET A 334 -30.62 13.88 22.45
N GLY A 335 -30.34 13.28 21.29
CA GLY A 335 -29.14 13.54 20.50
C GLY A 335 -28.00 12.52 20.71
N PRO A 336 -26.79 12.81 20.18
CA PRO A 336 -25.69 11.85 20.15
C PRO A 336 -25.02 11.70 21.52
N VAL A 337 -25.24 10.55 22.17
CA VAL A 337 -24.66 10.23 23.48
C VAL A 337 -23.79 8.98 23.37
N LEU A 338 -22.57 9.03 23.91
CA LEU A 338 -21.70 7.86 24.02
C LEU A 338 -22.35 6.81 24.94
N SER A 339 -22.28 5.53 24.57
CA SER A 339 -22.87 4.47 25.39
C SER A 339 -22.12 4.31 26.72
N GLY A 340 -22.86 4.28 27.83
CA GLY A 340 -22.30 4.02 29.18
C GLY A 340 -21.90 2.55 29.42
N GLY A 341 -21.69 1.77 28.37
CA GLY A 341 -21.35 0.35 28.44
C GLY A 341 -22.49 -0.53 28.99
N LEU A 342 -22.16 -1.45 29.89
CA LEU A 342 -23.07 -2.50 30.39
C LEU A 342 -24.25 -1.98 31.23
N LEU A 343 -24.15 -0.76 31.76
CA LEU A 343 -25.17 -0.12 32.59
C LEU A 343 -26.13 0.78 31.79
N ASP A 344 -26.01 0.80 30.46
CA ASP A 344 -26.85 1.65 29.61
C ASP A 344 -28.26 1.05 29.49
N ASN A 345 -29.23 1.68 30.18
CA ASN A 345 -30.63 1.25 30.23
C ASN A 345 -31.34 1.32 28.86
N ARG A 346 -30.73 1.95 27.85
CA ARG A 346 -31.26 2.03 26.50
C ARG A 346 -31.05 0.76 25.68
N ILE A 347 -30.17 -0.14 26.13
CA ILE A 347 -29.83 -1.39 25.46
C ILE A 347 -30.83 -2.49 25.89
N THR A 348 -31.42 -3.16 24.92
CA THR A 348 -32.32 -4.31 25.17
C THR A 348 -31.54 -5.49 25.78
N PRO A 349 -32.17 -6.41 26.55
CA PRO A 349 -31.48 -7.58 27.08
C PRO A 349 -30.79 -8.42 26.00
N TRP A 350 -31.48 -8.67 24.88
CA TRP A 350 -30.91 -9.31 23.69
C TRP A 350 -29.78 -8.48 23.06
N GLY A 351 -29.94 -7.17 22.99
CA GLY A 351 -28.93 -6.24 22.50
C GLY A 351 -27.63 -6.26 23.31
N ARG A 352 -27.68 -6.52 24.62
CA ARG A 352 -26.48 -6.70 25.46
C ARG A 352 -25.68 -7.92 25.02
N PHE A 353 -26.36 -9.04 24.73
CA PHE A 353 -25.70 -10.23 24.20
C PHE A 353 -25.07 -9.96 22.83
N MET A 354 -25.80 -9.31 21.91
CA MET A 354 -25.30 -8.98 20.58
C MET A 354 -24.07 -8.06 20.63
N ARG A 355 -24.06 -7.03 21.48
CA ARG A 355 -22.93 -6.10 21.62
C ARG A 355 -21.69 -6.78 22.21
N LYS A 356 -21.88 -7.62 23.24
CA LYS A 356 -20.79 -8.41 23.84
C LYS A 356 -20.09 -9.31 22.83
N THR A 357 -20.86 -9.90 21.93
CA THR A 357 -20.40 -10.81 20.87
C THR A 357 -20.11 -10.10 19.55
N ARG A 358 -20.37 -8.79 19.46
CA ARG A 358 -20.32 -7.95 18.24
C ARG A 358 -21.15 -8.45 17.07
N LEU A 359 -22.15 -9.30 17.35
CA LEU A 359 -23.08 -9.79 16.34
C LEU A 359 -23.95 -8.66 15.76
N ASP A 360 -24.12 -7.55 16.50
CA ASP A 360 -24.85 -6.38 16.00
C ASP A 360 -24.13 -5.65 14.87
N GLU A 361 -22.82 -5.81 14.73
CA GLU A 361 -22.01 -5.14 13.71
C GLU A 361 -21.97 -5.88 12.36
N ILE A 362 -22.52 -7.09 12.29
CA ILE A 362 -22.54 -7.92 11.09
C ILE A 362 -23.11 -7.22 9.84
N PRO A 363 -24.23 -6.47 9.90
CA PRO A 363 -24.78 -5.81 8.71
C PRO A 363 -23.81 -4.80 8.06
N GLN A 364 -22.75 -4.39 8.74
CA GLN A 364 -21.69 -3.54 8.18
C GLN A 364 -20.92 -4.21 7.04
N PHE A 365 -20.96 -5.54 6.90
CA PHE A 365 -20.40 -6.21 5.71
C PHE A 365 -21.09 -5.73 4.42
N TYR A 366 -22.35 -5.29 4.48
CA TYR A 366 -23.00 -4.62 3.36
C TYR A 366 -22.34 -3.27 3.05
N ASN A 367 -22.00 -2.46 4.06
CA ASN A 367 -21.23 -1.22 3.87
C ASN A 367 -19.86 -1.47 3.24
N VAL A 368 -19.24 -2.61 3.56
CA VAL A 368 -18.02 -3.05 2.88
C VAL A 368 -18.31 -3.33 1.41
N LEU A 369 -19.36 -4.08 1.05
CA LEU A 369 -19.67 -4.37 -0.36
C LEU A 369 -19.95 -3.13 -1.20
N ILE A 370 -20.73 -2.16 -0.70
CA ILE A 370 -21.04 -0.93 -1.44
C ILE A 370 -19.87 0.09 -1.45
N GLY A 371 -18.89 -0.12 -0.57
CA GLY A 371 -17.61 0.60 -0.63
C GLY A 371 -17.47 1.77 0.34
N ASP A 372 -18.42 1.98 1.24
CA ASP A 372 -18.31 2.97 2.32
C ASP A 372 -17.24 2.57 3.34
N MET A 373 -17.17 1.27 3.64
CA MET A 373 -16.29 0.69 4.65
C MET A 373 -15.32 -0.32 4.05
N SER A 374 -14.41 -0.76 4.90
CA SER A 374 -13.40 -1.80 4.70
C SER A 374 -13.54 -2.84 5.83
N VAL A 375 -13.04 -4.08 5.66
CA VAL A 375 -13.11 -5.06 6.76
C VAL A 375 -12.26 -4.60 7.94
N VAL A 376 -11.08 -4.07 7.64
CA VAL A 376 -10.12 -3.51 8.59
C VAL A 376 -9.87 -2.05 8.25
N GLY A 377 -9.89 -1.20 9.28
CA GLY A 377 -9.69 0.25 9.16
C GLY A 377 -10.06 0.97 10.47
N PRO A 378 -9.83 2.29 10.58
CA PRO A 378 -10.20 3.05 11.78
C PRO A 378 -11.71 3.00 12.03
N ARG A 379 -12.13 3.08 13.31
CA ARG A 379 -13.56 3.08 13.64
C ARG A 379 -14.23 4.36 13.11
N PRO A 380 -15.35 4.28 12.37
CA PRO A 380 -16.06 5.45 11.89
C PRO A 380 -16.77 6.18 13.04
N GLU A 381 -16.53 7.48 13.19
CA GLU A 381 -17.17 8.33 14.20
C GLU A 381 -18.22 9.28 13.62
N ARG A 382 -19.05 9.86 14.51
CA ARG A 382 -20.03 10.89 14.14
C ARG A 382 -19.30 12.23 14.01
N GLN A 383 -19.71 13.08 13.06
CA GLN A 383 -19.15 14.42 12.89
C GLN A 383 -19.05 15.19 14.21
N TYR A 384 -20.12 15.15 15.01
CA TYR A 384 -20.19 15.77 16.35
C TYR A 384 -19.02 15.41 17.28
N PHE A 385 -18.58 14.15 17.30
CA PHE A 385 -17.44 13.73 18.12
C PHE A 385 -16.10 14.02 17.43
N ILE A 386 -16.07 13.96 16.09
CA ILE A 386 -14.88 14.29 15.31
C ILE A 386 -14.49 15.76 15.54
N ASP A 387 -15.47 16.67 15.53
CA ASP A 387 -15.22 18.10 15.75
C ASP A 387 -14.56 18.34 17.11
N GLN A 388 -15.10 17.76 18.18
CA GLN A 388 -14.53 17.83 19.54
C GLN A 388 -13.13 17.19 19.65
N ILE A 389 -12.93 16.02 19.00
CA ILE A 389 -11.62 15.35 19.04
C ILE A 389 -10.58 16.17 18.28
N VAL A 390 -10.94 16.76 17.14
CA VAL A 390 -10.04 17.53 16.27
C VAL A 390 -9.57 18.82 16.96
N GLU A 391 -10.38 19.41 17.85
CA GLU A 391 -9.96 20.54 18.69
C GLU A 391 -8.80 20.17 19.63
N ILE A 392 -8.79 18.94 20.16
CA ILE A 392 -7.78 18.46 21.12
C ILE A 392 -6.59 17.79 20.42
N ALA A 393 -6.87 17.00 19.37
CA ALA A 393 -5.93 16.16 18.64
C ALA A 393 -6.16 16.31 17.12
N PRO A 394 -5.60 17.38 16.49
CA PRO A 394 -5.79 17.67 15.07
C PRO A 394 -5.37 16.54 14.11
N GLU A 395 -4.47 15.66 14.57
CA GLU A 395 -3.99 14.48 13.83
C GLU A 395 -5.10 13.46 13.53
N TYR A 396 -6.28 13.55 14.16
CA TYR A 396 -7.46 12.74 13.82
C TYR A 396 -7.78 12.79 12.33
N ARG A 397 -7.55 13.95 11.67
CA ARG A 397 -7.78 14.13 10.23
C ARG A 397 -7.04 13.10 9.37
N SER A 398 -5.91 12.58 9.83
CA SER A 398 -5.16 11.54 9.11
C SER A 398 -5.95 10.22 9.00
N LEU A 399 -6.85 9.90 9.94
CA LEU A 399 -7.72 8.72 9.85
C LEU A 399 -8.73 8.84 8.71
N LEU A 400 -9.13 10.05 8.33
CA LEU A 400 -10.06 10.30 7.23
C LEU A 400 -9.42 10.04 5.84
N THR A 401 -8.11 9.82 5.77
CA THR A 401 -7.42 9.49 4.52
C THR A 401 -7.67 8.04 4.07
N VAL A 402 -8.09 7.16 4.98
CA VAL A 402 -8.37 5.75 4.71
C VAL A 402 -9.86 5.43 4.90
N LYS A 403 -10.32 4.32 4.33
CA LYS A 403 -11.69 3.86 4.58
C LYS A 403 -11.83 3.39 6.04
N PRO A 404 -12.94 3.71 6.71
CA PRO A 404 -13.22 3.16 8.03
C PRO A 404 -13.40 1.64 7.97
N GLY A 405 -13.12 0.98 9.08
CA GLY A 405 -13.17 -0.47 9.23
C GLY A 405 -14.33 -0.96 10.08
N ILE A 406 -14.75 -2.22 9.86
CA ILE A 406 -15.59 -2.95 10.83
C ILE A 406 -14.77 -3.14 12.11
N THR A 407 -13.55 -3.66 11.98
CA THR A 407 -12.58 -3.76 13.09
C THR A 407 -11.42 -2.79 12.94
N SER A 408 -10.90 -2.31 14.07
CA SER A 408 -9.74 -1.41 14.14
C SER A 408 -8.75 -1.85 15.21
N ILE A 409 -7.48 -1.48 15.05
CA ILE A 409 -6.46 -1.71 16.08
C ILE A 409 -6.80 -0.98 17.40
N GLY A 410 -7.39 0.22 17.33
CA GLY A 410 -7.86 0.94 18.52
C GLY A 410 -8.94 0.17 19.27
N GLN A 411 -9.90 -0.43 18.55
CA GLN A 411 -10.93 -1.28 19.18
C GLN A 411 -10.35 -2.51 19.88
N ILE A 412 -9.23 -3.06 19.39
CA ILE A 412 -8.59 -4.26 19.96
C ILE A 412 -7.73 -3.90 21.17
N LYS A 413 -6.96 -2.82 21.08
CA LYS A 413 -5.99 -2.42 22.11
C LYS A 413 -6.63 -1.67 23.26
N TYR A 414 -7.56 -0.77 22.95
CA TYR A 414 -8.21 0.08 23.94
C TYR A 414 -9.60 -0.44 24.32
N GLY A 415 -10.35 -0.92 23.33
CA GLY A 415 -11.75 -1.31 23.52
C GLY A 415 -12.72 -0.16 23.28
N TYR A 416 -13.73 -0.05 24.12
CA TYR A 416 -14.76 0.98 24.03
C TYR A 416 -14.29 2.28 24.71
N ALA A 417 -14.66 3.42 24.13
CA ALA A 417 -14.38 4.74 24.70
C ALA A 417 -15.71 5.43 25.02
N ALA A 418 -15.88 5.83 26.29
CA ALA A 418 -17.08 6.42 26.85
C ALA A 418 -16.97 7.95 27.08
N SER A 419 -15.78 8.53 26.92
CA SER A 419 -15.54 9.99 26.96
C SER A 419 -14.67 10.46 25.79
N ILE A 420 -14.63 11.78 25.55
CA ILE A 420 -13.76 12.39 24.54
C ILE A 420 -12.29 12.09 24.83
N ASP A 421 -11.85 12.19 26.09
CA ASP A 421 -10.47 11.87 26.49
C ASP A 421 -10.12 10.42 26.18
N GLU A 422 -11.03 9.48 26.44
CA GLU A 422 -10.83 8.08 26.09
C GLU A 422 -10.78 7.86 24.57
N MET A 423 -11.58 8.61 23.79
CA MET A 423 -11.51 8.58 22.32
C MET A 423 -10.15 9.11 21.82
N VAL A 424 -9.59 10.14 22.45
CA VAL A 424 -8.25 10.67 22.14
C VAL A 424 -7.16 9.67 22.52
N GLN A 425 -7.29 8.94 23.63
CA GLN A 425 -6.36 7.86 23.98
C GLN A 425 -6.43 6.72 22.96
N ARG A 426 -7.63 6.31 22.55
CA ARG A 426 -7.82 5.29 21.51
C ARG A 426 -7.25 5.72 20.17
N LEU A 427 -7.39 7.01 19.82
CA LEU A 427 -6.87 7.60 18.58
C LEU A 427 -5.38 7.30 18.39
N ARG A 428 -4.57 7.34 19.45
CA ARG A 428 -3.12 7.02 19.38
C ARG A 428 -2.85 5.64 18.78
N TYR A 429 -3.72 4.67 19.04
CA TYR A 429 -3.63 3.34 18.43
C TYR A 429 -4.16 3.32 17.00
N ASP A 430 -5.31 3.95 16.75
CA ASP A 430 -5.91 4.00 15.41
C ASP A 430 -4.98 4.69 14.38
N LEU A 431 -4.17 5.68 14.81
CA LEU A 431 -3.15 6.36 13.98
C LEU A 431 -2.01 5.45 13.52
N LEU A 432 -1.81 4.28 14.15
CA LEU A 432 -0.84 3.29 13.68
C LEU A 432 -1.29 2.64 12.37
N TYR A 433 -2.60 2.59 12.12
CA TYR A 433 -3.14 1.87 10.97
C TYR A 433 -2.80 2.55 9.63
N PRO A 434 -3.06 3.85 9.41
CA PRO A 434 -2.65 4.51 8.17
C PRO A 434 -1.14 4.40 7.88
N LYS A 435 -0.30 4.37 8.93
CA LYS A 435 1.17 4.34 8.82
C LYS A 435 1.75 2.95 8.51
N ARG A 436 1.07 1.86 8.90
CA ARG A 436 1.60 0.48 8.81
C ARG A 436 0.71 -0.45 7.98
N ARG A 437 -0.15 0.13 7.15
CA ARG A 437 -1.14 -0.61 6.36
C ARG A 437 -0.45 -1.64 5.47
N SER A 438 -0.72 -2.91 5.74
CA SER A 438 -0.25 -4.04 4.94
C SER A 438 -1.24 -5.20 5.09
N PHE A 439 -1.25 -6.10 4.10
CA PHE A 439 -2.14 -7.27 4.12
C PHE A 439 -1.93 -8.15 5.36
N LEU A 440 -0.67 -8.43 5.73
CA LEU A 440 -0.36 -9.21 6.93
C LEU A 440 -0.85 -8.52 8.20
N PHE A 441 -0.77 -7.19 8.26
CA PHE A 441 -1.30 -6.43 9.38
C PHE A 441 -2.82 -6.49 9.47
N ASP A 442 -3.52 -6.47 8.33
CA ASP A 442 -4.98 -6.67 8.30
C ASP A 442 -5.37 -8.06 8.81
N ILE A 443 -4.69 -9.12 8.35
CA ILE A 443 -4.92 -10.49 8.82
C ILE A 443 -4.65 -10.61 10.31
N TRP A 444 -3.58 -9.97 10.81
CA TRP A 444 -3.29 -9.92 12.24
C TRP A 444 -4.41 -9.24 13.04
N ILE A 445 -4.93 -8.09 12.57
CA ILE A 445 -6.05 -7.38 13.23
C ILE A 445 -7.31 -8.26 13.23
N ILE A 446 -7.63 -8.93 12.12
CA ILE A 446 -8.78 -9.85 12.03
C ILE A 446 -8.62 -10.99 13.05
N ALA A 447 -7.45 -11.64 13.11
CA ALA A 447 -7.18 -12.72 14.05
C ALA A 447 -7.30 -12.27 15.52
N GLN A 448 -6.77 -11.09 15.85
CA GLN A 448 -6.92 -10.52 17.19
C GLN A 448 -8.39 -10.17 17.50
N THR A 449 -9.16 -9.72 16.51
CA THR A 449 -10.60 -9.45 16.66
C THR A 449 -11.36 -10.73 17.02
N LEU A 450 -11.11 -11.82 16.28
CA LEU A 450 -11.72 -13.12 16.55
C LEU A 450 -11.36 -13.63 17.95
N ARG A 451 -10.11 -13.47 18.38
CA ARG A 451 -9.67 -13.79 19.74
C ARG A 451 -10.44 -12.97 20.80
N VAL A 452 -10.60 -11.66 20.60
CA VAL A 452 -11.34 -10.78 21.52
C VAL A 452 -12.83 -11.16 21.58
N MET A 453 -13.43 -11.50 20.43
CA MET A 453 -14.81 -11.98 20.34
C MET A 453 -15.00 -13.31 21.07
N ALA A 454 -14.10 -14.29 20.87
CA ALA A 454 -14.14 -15.59 21.54
C ALA A 454 -13.98 -15.47 23.06
N GLN A 455 -13.19 -14.50 23.53
CA GLN A 455 -13.04 -14.19 24.96
C GLN A 455 -14.25 -13.44 25.56
N GLY A 456 -15.24 -13.03 24.75
CA GLY A 456 -16.41 -12.29 25.20
C GLY A 456 -16.06 -10.93 25.82
N ARG A 457 -14.94 -10.32 25.41
CA ARG A 457 -14.44 -9.02 25.90
C ARG A 457 -14.99 -7.83 25.10
N GLY A 458 -15.85 -8.07 24.10
CA GLY A 458 -16.75 -7.01 23.64
C GLY A 458 -17.65 -6.60 24.81
N LYS A 459 -17.89 -5.31 25.01
CA LYS A 459 -18.89 -4.83 25.97
C LYS A 459 -20.16 -4.46 25.22
#